data_AF-A0A2V8M041-F1
#
_entry.id   AF-A0A2V8M041-F1
#
_cell.length_a   1.000
_cell.length_b   1.000
_cell.length_c   1.000
_cell.angle_alpha   90.00
_cell.angle_beta   90.00
_cell.angle_gamma   90.00
#
_symmetry.space_group_name_H-M   'P 1'
#
loop_
_entity.id
_entity.type
_entity.pdbx_description
1 polymer ?
#
loop_
_entity_poly.entity_id
_entity_poly.type
_entity_poly.pdbx_seq_one_letter_code
_entity_poly.pdbx_strand_id
1 'polypeptide(L)'
;MDYLLKESVREHLVSDVPIGIWVSGGIDSSTILHYASEAASTRLKTFSITFNGRSFDESRYIAEVSNRYDTDHSEFDLNEDVDLRNAVEQFAYYSDEPCADAGALPVWFLAQMSRREVTVALSGEGADELFGGYITYLADRYARWFRRVPASIRAAGLDLLRHWPVSDEKISFEYKLKRFFQGSFMHPDEAHVFWNGTFSEEEKVKLFLKSENRPLRELLGLITGGSELERHLRFDLQYYLPDDILCKVDRMSMAHALEVRPPFLDHRICEFALSLPPELKIRGSKSKFILRELMKDKLPPAIVRRSKVG
;
A
#
# COMPACT_ATOMS: atom_id res chain seq x y z
N MET A 1 5.11 -14.49 -14.86
CA MET A 1 4.84 -14.06 -13.48
C MET A 1 5.20 -15.13 -12.45
N ASP A 2 4.59 -16.31 -12.49
CA ASP A 2 4.83 -17.38 -11.49
C ASP A 2 6.32 -17.69 -11.28
N TYR A 3 7.00 -18.02 -12.37
CA TYR A 3 8.45 -18.26 -12.39
C TYR A 3 9.26 -17.06 -11.86
N LEU A 4 8.89 -15.83 -12.23
CA LEU A 4 9.63 -14.63 -11.83
C LEU A 4 9.52 -14.37 -10.33
N LEU A 5 8.32 -14.56 -9.75
CA LEU A 5 8.12 -14.42 -8.31
C LEU A 5 8.87 -15.50 -7.53
N LYS A 6 8.84 -16.74 -8.02
CA LYS A 6 9.59 -17.84 -7.42
C LYS A 6 11.10 -17.56 -7.39
N GLU A 7 11.66 -17.16 -8.53
CA GLU A 7 13.09 -16.85 -8.63
C GLU A 7 13.48 -15.62 -7.80
N SER A 8 12.70 -14.54 -7.88
CA SER A 8 12.94 -13.34 -7.08
C SER A 8 12.95 -13.67 -5.59
N VAL A 9 11.93 -14.36 -5.07
CA VAL A 9 11.89 -14.70 -3.64
C VAL A 9 13.04 -15.63 -3.25
N ARG A 10 13.37 -16.62 -4.09
CA ARG A 10 14.51 -17.53 -3.84
C ARG A 10 15.84 -16.77 -3.74
N GLU A 11 16.07 -15.78 -4.60
CA GLU A 11 17.27 -14.95 -4.59
C GLU A 11 17.32 -14.03 -3.36
N HIS A 12 16.18 -13.43 -2.96
CA HIS A 12 16.10 -12.57 -1.78
C HIS A 12 16.21 -13.34 -0.45
N LEU A 13 15.97 -14.66 -0.45
CA LEU A 13 16.18 -15.55 0.70
C LEU A 13 17.64 -15.92 0.93
N VAL A 14 18.57 -15.57 0.03
CA VAL A 14 20.01 -15.81 0.25
C VAL A 14 20.52 -14.87 1.34
N SER A 15 20.98 -15.46 2.44
CA SER A 15 21.49 -14.72 3.60
C SER A 15 22.28 -15.64 4.53
N ASP A 16 23.38 -15.11 5.09
CA ASP A 16 24.15 -15.76 6.16
C ASP A 16 23.56 -15.53 7.56
N VAL A 17 22.53 -14.69 7.64
CA VAL A 17 21.86 -14.27 8.87
C VAL A 17 20.36 -14.59 8.83
N PRO A 18 19.69 -14.73 9.99
CA PRO A 18 18.27 -15.08 10.03
C PRO A 18 17.38 -14.08 9.27
N ILE A 19 16.46 -14.62 8.47
CA ILE A 19 15.48 -13.86 7.68
C ILE A 19 14.07 -14.03 8.26
N GLY A 20 13.32 -12.94 8.29
CA GLY A 20 11.88 -12.90 8.57
C GLY A 20 11.06 -12.53 7.35
N ILE A 21 9.74 -12.68 7.45
CA ILE A 21 8.81 -12.22 6.42
C ILE A 21 7.71 -11.41 7.11
N TRP A 22 7.44 -10.22 6.60
CA TRP A 22 6.34 -9.39 7.08
C TRP A 22 5.03 -9.84 6.46
N VAL A 23 4.04 -10.13 7.30
CA VAL A 23 2.72 -10.64 6.89
C VAL A 23 1.65 -9.63 7.33
N SER A 24 0.68 -9.37 6.44
CA SER A 24 -0.45 -8.46 6.71
C SER A 24 -1.81 -9.11 6.42
N GLY A 25 -1.83 -10.40 6.08
CA GLY A 25 -3.05 -11.05 5.58
C GLY A 25 -3.57 -10.48 4.25
N GLY A 26 -2.81 -9.59 3.61
CA GLY A 26 -3.01 -9.15 2.23
C GLY A 26 -2.47 -10.17 1.23
N ILE A 27 -2.88 -10.05 -0.04
CA ILE A 27 -2.42 -10.96 -1.08
C ILE A 27 -0.91 -10.83 -1.35
N ASP A 28 -0.33 -9.65 -1.15
CA ASP A 28 1.07 -9.38 -1.54
C ASP A 28 2.04 -10.09 -0.61
N SER A 29 1.95 -9.81 0.70
CA SER A 29 2.76 -10.49 1.72
C SER A 29 2.51 -12.00 1.74
N SER A 30 1.25 -12.43 1.55
CA SER A 30 0.92 -13.86 1.43
C SER A 30 1.54 -14.52 0.20
N THR A 31 1.70 -13.78 -0.91
CA THR A 31 2.38 -14.26 -2.11
C THR A 31 3.87 -14.47 -1.84
N ILE A 32 4.52 -13.51 -1.17
CA ILE A 32 5.92 -13.66 -0.76
C ILE A 32 6.08 -14.88 0.15
N LEU A 33 5.21 -15.03 1.15
CA LEU A 33 5.27 -16.17 2.06
C LEU A 33 5.06 -17.50 1.33
N HIS A 34 4.14 -17.56 0.37
CA HIS A 34 3.92 -18.77 -0.44
C HIS A 34 5.22 -19.22 -1.13
N TYR A 35 5.85 -18.35 -1.91
CA TYR A 35 7.08 -18.73 -2.62
C TYR A 35 8.26 -18.94 -1.68
N ALA A 36 8.30 -18.20 -0.56
CA ALA A 36 9.33 -18.43 0.44
C ALA A 36 9.19 -19.80 1.08
N SER A 37 7.96 -20.25 1.35
CA SER A 37 7.70 -21.59 1.92
C SER A 37 8.07 -22.73 0.96
N GLU A 38 7.98 -22.50 -0.35
CA GLU A 38 8.45 -23.48 -1.35
C GLU A 38 9.98 -23.58 -1.42
N ALA A 39 10.68 -22.49 -1.12
CA ALA A 39 12.13 -22.40 -1.19
C ALA A 39 12.83 -22.74 0.14
N ALA A 40 12.15 -22.53 1.27
CA ALA A 40 12.70 -22.73 2.59
C ALA A 40 12.78 -24.21 2.98
N SER A 41 13.90 -24.59 3.59
CA SER A 41 14.09 -25.92 4.19
C SER A 41 13.78 -25.96 5.69
N THR A 42 13.51 -24.80 6.29
CA THR A 42 13.23 -24.63 7.72
C THR A 42 11.95 -23.82 7.93
N ARG A 43 11.44 -23.89 9.16
CA ARG A 43 10.28 -23.11 9.57
C ARG A 43 10.56 -21.61 9.42
N LEU A 44 9.73 -20.92 8.64
CA LEU A 44 9.89 -19.49 8.37
C LEU A 44 9.42 -18.65 9.55
N LYS A 45 10.21 -17.64 9.91
CA LYS A 45 9.82 -16.61 10.87
C LYS A 45 8.95 -15.55 10.19
N THR A 46 7.82 -15.24 10.79
CA THR A 46 6.85 -14.28 10.25
C THR A 46 6.42 -13.28 11.30
N PHE A 47 6.25 -12.03 10.90
CA PHE A 47 5.94 -10.92 11.81
C PHE A 47 4.75 -10.12 11.32
N SER A 48 3.86 -9.72 12.22
CA SER A 48 2.66 -8.95 11.90
C SER A 48 2.29 -7.95 12.99
N ILE A 49 1.70 -6.82 12.56
CA ILE A 49 1.03 -5.87 13.45
C ILE A 49 -0.46 -6.19 13.46
N THR A 50 -1.05 -6.26 14.64
CA THR A 50 -2.50 -6.43 14.84
C THR A 50 -3.09 -5.23 15.57
N PHE A 51 -4.41 -5.09 15.48
CA PHE A 51 -5.15 -4.01 16.13
C PHE A 51 -6.39 -4.60 16.80
N ASN A 52 -6.17 -5.47 17.78
CA ASN A 52 -7.22 -6.31 18.36
C ASN A 52 -8.44 -5.47 18.77
N GLY A 53 -9.63 -5.94 18.42
CA GLY A 53 -10.89 -5.27 18.75
C GLY A 53 -11.24 -4.04 17.89
N ARG A 54 -10.43 -3.69 16.89
CA ARG A 54 -10.73 -2.62 15.93
C ARG A 54 -11.38 -3.19 14.66
N SER A 55 -12.17 -2.36 13.96
CA SER A 55 -12.89 -2.78 12.74
C SER A 55 -11.97 -3.12 11.56
N PHE A 56 -10.71 -2.70 11.61
CA PHE A 56 -9.68 -2.92 10.60
C PHE A 56 -8.65 -3.99 11.00
N ASP A 57 -8.92 -4.77 12.04
CA ASP A 57 -8.04 -5.85 12.46
C ASP A 57 -7.95 -6.96 11.39
N GLU A 58 -6.71 -7.31 11.02
CA GLU A 58 -6.40 -8.32 10.00
C GLU A 58 -5.94 -9.65 10.62
N SER A 59 -5.90 -9.75 11.96
CA SER A 59 -5.44 -10.91 12.74
C SER A 59 -5.96 -12.26 12.24
N ARG A 60 -7.25 -12.35 11.91
CA ARG A 60 -7.86 -13.57 11.34
C ARG A 60 -7.17 -14.03 10.05
N TYR A 61 -6.88 -13.10 9.15
CA TYR A 61 -6.27 -13.42 7.85
C TYR A 61 -4.80 -13.78 8.01
N ILE A 62 -4.11 -13.08 8.92
CA ILE A 62 -2.74 -13.37 9.31
C ILE A 62 -2.65 -14.81 9.85
N ALA A 63 -3.49 -15.16 10.83
CA ALA A 63 -3.54 -16.50 11.40
C ALA A 63 -3.85 -17.58 10.36
N GLU A 64 -4.77 -17.32 9.41
CA GLU A 64 -5.10 -18.27 8.34
C GLU A 64 -3.89 -18.56 7.44
N VAL A 65 -3.10 -17.54 7.12
CA VAL A 65 -1.91 -17.64 6.28
C VAL A 65 -0.74 -18.28 7.04
N SER A 66 -0.46 -17.84 8.26
CA SER A 66 0.60 -18.38 9.12
C SER A 66 0.37 -19.87 9.42
N ASN A 67 -0.87 -20.28 9.72
CA ASN A 67 -1.22 -21.68 9.94
C ASN A 67 -1.11 -22.53 8.67
N ARG A 68 -1.46 -21.99 7.50
CA ARG A 68 -1.36 -22.73 6.22
C ARG A 68 0.08 -23.13 5.91
N TYR A 69 1.05 -22.27 6.24
CA TYR A 69 2.47 -22.47 5.94
C TYR A 69 3.28 -22.92 7.17
N ASP A 70 2.62 -23.23 8.28
CA ASP A 70 3.23 -23.64 9.56
C ASP A 70 4.38 -22.71 9.98
N THR A 71 4.17 -21.39 9.97
CA THR A 71 5.23 -20.43 10.29
C THR A 71 5.46 -20.29 11.78
N ASP A 72 6.67 -19.85 12.16
CA ASP A 72 6.97 -19.34 13.50
C ASP A 72 6.52 -17.87 13.52
N HIS A 73 5.36 -17.61 14.10
CA HIS A 73 4.65 -16.34 13.93
C HIS A 73 4.67 -15.49 15.20
N SER A 74 5.18 -14.26 15.07
CA SER A 74 5.21 -13.24 16.12
C SER A 74 4.28 -12.10 15.76
N GLU A 75 3.32 -11.80 16.64
CA GLU A 75 2.37 -10.70 16.48
C GLU A 75 2.63 -9.62 17.53
N PHE A 76 2.43 -8.35 17.15
CA PHE A 76 2.41 -7.23 18.09
C PHE A 76 1.13 -6.43 17.92
N ASP A 77 0.37 -6.35 19.02
CA ASP A 77 -0.89 -5.60 19.06
C ASP A 77 -0.61 -4.12 19.31
N LEU A 78 -0.83 -3.29 18.29
CA LEU A 78 -0.58 -1.86 18.32
C LEU A 78 -1.82 -1.10 18.83
N ASN A 79 -2.13 -1.28 20.11
CA ASN A 79 -3.23 -0.61 20.82
C ASN A 79 -2.71 0.34 21.92
N GLU A 80 -3.62 0.90 22.73
CA GLU A 80 -3.42 2.10 23.58
C GLU A 80 -2.28 2.00 24.62
N ASP A 81 -1.80 0.81 24.94
CA ASP A 81 -0.72 0.58 25.91
C ASP A 81 0.70 0.78 25.33
N VAL A 82 0.81 1.06 24.03
CA VAL A 82 2.09 1.28 23.36
C VAL A 82 2.54 2.73 23.53
N ASP A 83 3.84 2.94 23.76
CA ASP A 83 4.46 4.28 23.89
C ASP A 83 4.52 5.01 22.54
N LEU A 84 3.34 5.42 22.05
CA LEU A 84 3.18 6.11 20.77
C LEU A 84 3.85 7.47 20.77
N ARG A 85 3.90 8.15 21.92
CA ARG A 85 4.53 9.47 22.05
C ARG A 85 6.01 9.40 21.71
N ASN A 86 6.74 8.52 22.39
CA ASN A 86 8.17 8.35 22.14
C ASN A 86 8.43 7.84 20.73
N ALA A 87 7.59 6.92 20.21
CA ALA A 87 7.72 6.47 18.83
C ALA A 87 7.56 7.64 17.83
N VAL A 88 6.62 8.56 18.05
CA VAL A 88 6.45 9.76 17.20
C VAL A 88 7.63 10.73 17.33
N GLU A 89 8.18 10.90 18.53
CA GLU A 89 9.36 11.75 18.75
C GLU A 89 10.60 11.18 18.04
N GLN A 90 10.82 9.87 18.15
CA GLN A 90 11.91 9.20 17.43
C GLN A 90 11.68 9.16 15.93
N PHE A 91 10.43 8.95 15.49
CA PHE A 91 10.05 9.01 14.09
C PHE A 91 10.49 10.32 13.45
N ALA A 92 10.25 11.45 14.11
CA ALA A 92 10.66 12.76 13.60
C ALA A 92 12.19 12.88 13.45
N TYR A 93 12.96 12.22 14.32
CA TYR A 93 14.42 12.18 14.23
C TYR A 93 14.92 11.31 13.07
N TYR A 94 14.38 10.09 12.92
CA TYR A 94 14.81 9.14 11.89
C TYR A 94 14.23 9.41 10.50
N SER A 95 13.13 10.17 10.42
CA SER A 95 12.50 10.49 9.15
C SER A 95 13.29 11.51 8.33
N ASP A 96 14.21 12.27 8.92
CA ASP A 96 15.04 13.32 8.28
C ASP A 96 14.26 14.50 7.66
N GLU A 97 12.97 14.31 7.36
CA GLU A 97 12.02 15.31 6.89
C GLU A 97 10.62 15.06 7.48
N PRO A 98 9.73 16.07 7.49
CA PRO A 98 8.34 15.87 7.91
C PRO A 98 7.61 14.88 7.00
N CYS A 99 7.33 13.69 7.51
CA CYS A 99 6.51 12.68 6.85
C CYS A 99 5.19 12.50 7.64
N ALA A 100 4.08 12.39 6.94
CA ALA A 100 2.74 12.24 7.53
C ALA A 100 2.06 10.93 7.10
N ASP A 101 2.84 9.92 6.73
CA ASP A 101 2.33 8.59 6.40
C ASP A 101 1.96 7.84 7.70
N ALA A 102 0.65 7.63 7.91
CA ALA A 102 0.12 6.91 9.06
C ALA A 102 0.62 5.45 9.15
N GLY A 103 1.05 4.86 8.03
CA GLY A 103 1.64 3.53 7.96
C GLY A 103 3.04 3.43 8.54
N ALA A 104 3.73 4.55 8.79
CA ALA A 104 5.09 4.53 9.32
C ALA A 104 5.17 3.99 10.75
N LEU A 105 4.17 4.32 11.57
CA LEU A 105 4.11 3.89 12.97
C LEU A 105 3.96 2.35 13.11
N PRO A 106 3.06 1.67 12.36
CA PRO A 106 3.08 0.21 12.28
C PRO A 106 4.42 -0.37 11.82
N VAL A 107 5.05 0.22 10.80
CA VAL A 107 6.35 -0.28 10.29
C VAL A 107 7.46 -0.12 11.33
N TRP A 108 7.46 0.97 12.11
CA TRP A 108 8.39 1.19 13.22
C TRP A 108 8.33 0.05 14.23
N PHE A 109 7.15 -0.26 14.77
CA PHE A 109 7.00 -1.35 15.73
C PHE A 109 7.24 -2.73 15.10
N LEU A 110 6.88 -2.91 13.83
CA LEU A 110 7.15 -4.12 13.09
C LEU A 110 8.65 -4.38 12.92
N ALA A 111 9.42 -3.35 12.59
CA ALA A 111 10.86 -3.42 12.50
C ALA A 111 11.49 -3.66 13.88
N GLN A 112 11.03 -2.94 14.90
CA GLN A 112 11.51 -3.09 16.28
C GLN A 112 11.31 -4.51 16.81
N MET A 113 10.15 -5.13 16.55
CA MET A 113 9.91 -6.52 16.97
C MET A 113 10.74 -7.50 16.14
N SER A 114 10.78 -7.32 14.81
CA SER A 114 11.46 -8.24 13.90
C SER A 114 12.95 -8.30 14.22
N ARG A 115 13.55 -7.14 14.53
CA ARG A 115 14.99 -7.05 14.80
C ARG A 115 15.45 -7.93 15.96
N ARG A 116 14.57 -8.25 16.91
CA ARG A 116 14.89 -9.10 18.07
C ARG A 116 15.26 -10.52 17.66
N GLU A 117 14.79 -10.96 16.50
CA GLU A 117 14.92 -12.34 16.03
C GLU A 117 15.65 -12.46 14.68
N VAL A 118 15.55 -11.44 13.84
CA VAL A 118 16.08 -11.44 12.47
C VAL A 118 16.81 -10.14 12.15
N THR A 119 17.68 -10.17 11.14
CA THR A 119 18.39 -8.97 10.64
C THR A 119 17.93 -8.54 9.26
N VAL A 120 17.23 -9.43 8.55
CA VAL A 120 16.67 -9.21 7.22
C VAL A 120 15.18 -9.58 7.25
N ALA A 121 14.33 -8.80 6.61
CA ALA A 121 12.92 -9.13 6.40
C ALA A 121 12.52 -9.01 4.92
N LEU A 122 11.67 -9.91 4.44
CA LEU A 122 11.01 -9.76 3.14
C LEU A 122 9.66 -9.03 3.31
N SER A 123 9.37 -8.07 2.43
CA SER A 123 8.12 -7.31 2.39
C SER A 123 7.37 -7.49 1.06
N GLY A 124 6.07 -7.17 1.08
CA GLY A 124 5.21 -7.21 -0.10
C GLY A 124 5.14 -5.89 -0.88
N GLU A 125 6.04 -4.93 -0.60
CA GLU A 125 5.98 -3.58 -1.17
C GLU A 125 6.19 -3.59 -2.69
N GLY A 126 5.59 -2.60 -3.38
CA GLY A 126 5.66 -2.48 -4.84
C GLY A 126 4.57 -3.25 -5.60
N ALA A 127 3.89 -4.20 -4.97
CA ALA A 127 2.86 -4.99 -5.64
C ALA A 127 1.64 -4.15 -6.07
N ASP A 128 1.30 -3.08 -5.34
CA ASP A 128 0.17 -2.21 -5.66
C ASP A 128 0.42 -1.34 -6.88
N GLU A 129 1.61 -0.76 -6.99
CA GLU A 129 2.05 0.11 -8.06
C GLU A 129 2.29 -0.69 -9.35
N LEU A 130 2.81 -1.91 -9.22
CA LEU A 130 3.04 -2.78 -10.37
C LEU A 130 1.74 -3.35 -10.95
N PHE A 131 0.80 -3.77 -10.08
CA PHE A 131 -0.39 -4.55 -10.48
C PHE A 131 -1.73 -3.85 -10.23
N GLY A 132 -1.73 -2.56 -9.89
CA GLY A 132 -2.93 -1.74 -9.75
C GLY A 132 -3.78 -2.13 -8.54
N GLY A 133 -3.22 -2.02 -7.33
CA GLY A 133 -3.85 -2.48 -6.10
C GLY A 133 -4.60 -1.44 -5.28
N TYR A 134 -4.34 -0.15 -5.48
CA TYR A 134 -5.02 0.93 -4.76
C TYR A 134 -6.46 1.13 -5.22
N ILE A 135 -7.31 1.55 -4.28
CA ILE A 135 -8.70 1.93 -4.57
C ILE A 135 -8.79 3.19 -5.44
N THR A 136 -7.77 4.04 -5.42
CA THR A 136 -7.67 5.27 -6.21
C THR A 136 -7.75 4.97 -7.71
N TYR A 137 -7.13 3.89 -8.20
CA TYR A 137 -7.27 3.47 -9.60
C TYR A 137 -8.71 3.11 -10.00
N LEU A 138 -9.49 2.53 -9.07
CA LEU A 138 -10.91 2.29 -9.29
C LEU A 138 -11.70 3.61 -9.27
N ALA A 139 -11.36 4.52 -8.37
CA ALA A 139 -11.92 5.86 -8.35
C ALA A 139 -11.66 6.60 -9.67
N ASP A 140 -10.45 6.56 -10.23
CA ASP A 140 -10.12 7.14 -11.55
C ASP A 140 -11.03 6.58 -12.65
N ARG A 141 -11.15 5.25 -12.68
CA ARG A 141 -11.99 4.55 -13.66
C ARG A 141 -13.46 4.99 -13.57
N TYR A 142 -14.01 5.08 -12.37
CA TYR A 142 -15.41 5.51 -12.19
C TYR A 142 -15.58 7.01 -12.45
N ALA A 143 -14.61 7.83 -12.05
CA ALA A 143 -14.63 9.26 -12.25
C ALA A 143 -14.62 9.63 -13.73
N ARG A 144 -13.97 8.85 -14.60
CA ARG A 144 -14.06 9.03 -16.06
C ARG A 144 -15.50 9.04 -16.57
N TRP A 145 -16.35 8.16 -16.04
CA TRP A 145 -17.78 8.13 -16.41
C TRP A 145 -18.55 9.23 -15.68
N PHE A 146 -18.28 9.41 -14.39
CA PHE A 146 -18.95 10.39 -13.56
C PHE A 146 -18.73 11.83 -14.02
N ARG A 147 -17.54 12.17 -14.55
CA ARG A 147 -17.22 13.49 -15.12
C ARG A 147 -18.12 13.88 -16.31
N ARG A 148 -18.79 12.93 -16.96
CA ARG A 148 -19.78 13.20 -18.01
C ARG A 148 -21.11 13.72 -17.45
N VAL A 149 -21.37 13.54 -16.16
CA VAL A 149 -22.54 14.11 -15.49
C VAL A 149 -22.35 15.64 -15.39
N PRO A 150 -23.38 16.45 -15.71
CA PRO A 150 -23.31 17.91 -15.61
C PRO A 150 -22.74 18.39 -14.29
N ALA A 151 -21.86 19.39 -14.35
CA ALA A 151 -21.18 19.94 -13.18
C ALA A 151 -22.15 20.43 -12.09
N SER A 152 -23.31 20.98 -12.47
CA SER A 152 -24.35 21.41 -11.54
C SER A 152 -24.93 20.26 -10.69
N ILE A 153 -25.17 19.09 -11.31
CA ILE A 153 -25.68 17.91 -10.61
C ILE A 153 -24.61 17.37 -9.66
N ARG A 154 -23.36 17.29 -10.11
CA ARG A 154 -22.24 16.87 -9.25
C ARG A 154 -22.03 17.84 -8.09
N ALA A 155 -22.19 19.14 -8.32
CA ALA A 155 -22.03 20.17 -7.29
C ALA A 155 -23.14 20.07 -6.24
N ALA A 156 -24.39 19.91 -6.67
CA ALA A 156 -25.52 19.68 -5.76
C ALA A 156 -25.34 18.40 -4.92
N GLY A 157 -24.85 17.31 -5.54
CA GLY A 157 -24.54 16.08 -4.81
C GLY A 157 -23.41 16.26 -3.79
N LEU A 158 -22.34 16.98 -4.14
CA LEU A 158 -21.27 17.31 -3.20
C LEU A 158 -21.77 18.16 -2.03
N ASP A 159 -22.63 19.15 -2.31
CA ASP A 159 -23.20 20.03 -1.29
C ASP A 159 -24.07 19.23 -0.29
N LEU A 160 -24.92 18.34 -0.81
CA LEU A 160 -25.68 17.41 0.03
C LEU A 160 -24.77 16.54 0.90
N LEU A 161 -23.68 16.01 0.34
CA LEU A 161 -22.74 15.16 1.07
C LEU A 161 -22.00 15.90 2.18
N ARG A 162 -21.76 17.22 2.06
CA ARG A 162 -21.11 18.02 3.12
C ARG A 162 -21.90 17.99 4.43
N HIS A 163 -23.22 17.84 4.37
CA HIS A 163 -24.07 17.73 5.54
C HIS A 163 -24.06 16.34 6.21
N TRP A 164 -23.55 15.32 5.54
CA TRP A 164 -23.37 14.00 6.15
C TRP A 164 -22.20 14.08 7.13
N PRO A 165 -22.37 13.82 8.45
CA PRO A 165 -21.26 13.85 9.41
C PRO A 165 -20.17 12.83 9.02
N VAL A 166 -18.91 13.19 9.22
CA VAL A 166 -17.80 12.24 9.04
C VAL A 166 -17.76 11.32 10.25
N SER A 167 -17.70 10.02 10.02
CA SER A 167 -17.50 8.97 11.03
C SER A 167 -16.05 8.95 11.50
N ASP A 168 -15.83 8.60 12.77
CA ASP A 168 -14.49 8.36 13.33
C ASP A 168 -13.90 6.98 12.91
N GLU A 169 -14.63 6.21 12.10
CA GLU A 169 -14.12 4.96 11.53
C GLU A 169 -13.02 5.20 10.48
N LYS A 170 -12.06 4.27 10.41
CA LYS A 170 -10.95 4.31 9.45
C LYS A 170 -11.46 4.42 7.99
N ILE A 171 -11.17 5.55 7.34
CA ILE A 171 -11.49 5.85 5.93
C ILE A 171 -12.90 5.41 5.55
N SER A 172 -13.87 6.02 6.22
CA SER A 172 -15.30 5.73 6.09
C SER A 172 -15.86 5.92 4.67
N PHE A 173 -17.02 5.33 4.41
CA PHE A 173 -17.64 5.37 3.08
C PHE A 173 -18.03 6.78 2.65
N GLU A 174 -18.61 7.57 3.55
CA GLU A 174 -18.98 8.95 3.29
C GLU A 174 -17.75 9.83 3.05
N TYR A 175 -16.63 9.57 3.73
CA TYR A 175 -15.36 10.23 3.45
C TYR A 175 -14.88 9.93 2.02
N LYS A 176 -14.85 8.64 1.64
CA LYS A 176 -14.50 8.22 0.27
C LYS A 176 -15.40 8.88 -0.77
N LEU A 177 -16.70 8.97 -0.49
CA LEU A 177 -17.67 9.56 -1.41
C LEU A 177 -17.48 11.08 -1.56
N LYS A 178 -17.29 11.81 -0.46
CA LYS A 178 -16.97 13.25 -0.48
C LYS A 178 -15.72 13.53 -1.30
N ARG A 179 -14.64 12.77 -1.05
CA ARG A 179 -13.39 12.90 -1.81
C ARG A 179 -13.56 12.55 -3.27
N PHE A 180 -14.31 11.50 -3.60
CA PHE A 180 -14.62 11.14 -4.98
C PHE A 180 -15.32 12.27 -5.73
N PHE A 181 -16.33 12.89 -5.11
CA PHE A 181 -17.03 14.04 -5.69
C PHE A 181 -16.09 15.23 -5.88
N GLN A 182 -15.26 15.57 -4.89
CA GLN A 182 -14.28 16.65 -4.99
C GLN A 182 -13.28 16.40 -6.15
N GLY A 183 -12.67 15.22 -6.21
CA GLY A 183 -11.73 14.86 -7.27
C GLY A 183 -12.36 14.79 -8.67
N SER A 184 -13.68 14.64 -8.76
CA SER A 184 -14.39 14.71 -10.04
C SER A 184 -14.32 16.10 -10.71
N PHE A 185 -14.03 17.16 -9.95
CA PHE A 185 -13.86 18.52 -10.48
C PHE A 185 -12.41 18.85 -10.87
N MET A 186 -11.46 17.96 -10.58
CA MET A 186 -10.04 18.14 -10.88
C MET A 186 -9.66 17.50 -12.22
N HIS A 187 -8.49 17.87 -12.75
CA HIS A 187 -7.87 17.14 -13.86
C HIS A 187 -7.64 15.66 -13.45
N PRO A 188 -7.79 14.66 -14.34
CA PRO A 188 -7.63 13.26 -13.98
C PRO A 188 -6.35 12.93 -13.19
N ASP A 189 -5.20 13.38 -13.68
CA ASP A 189 -3.92 13.05 -13.04
C ASP A 189 -3.76 13.79 -11.68
N GLU A 190 -4.37 14.98 -11.51
CA GLU A 190 -4.40 15.68 -10.22
C GLU A 190 -5.36 15.00 -9.23
N ALA A 191 -6.51 14.51 -9.72
CA ALA A 191 -7.49 13.80 -8.91
C ALA A 191 -6.93 12.51 -8.32
N HIS A 192 -6.09 11.81 -9.09
CA HIS A 192 -5.41 10.60 -8.66
C HIS A 192 -4.55 10.85 -7.41
N VAL A 193 -3.68 11.86 -7.47
CA VAL A 193 -2.83 12.28 -6.34
C VAL A 193 -3.70 12.81 -5.19
N PHE A 194 -4.73 13.57 -5.51
CA PHE A 194 -5.66 14.08 -4.50
C PHE A 194 -6.35 12.97 -3.72
N TRP A 195 -6.79 11.88 -4.34
CA TRP A 195 -7.44 10.80 -3.58
C TRP A 195 -6.51 10.02 -2.67
N ASN A 196 -5.21 10.05 -2.97
CA ASN A 196 -4.21 9.42 -2.13
C ASN A 196 -3.72 10.35 -0.99
N GLY A 197 -3.73 11.66 -1.20
CA GLY A 197 -3.24 12.64 -0.21
C GLY A 197 -4.25 12.96 0.91
N THR A 198 -3.76 13.41 2.06
CA THR A 198 -4.62 13.73 3.23
C THR A 198 -5.38 15.05 3.08
N PHE A 199 -4.69 16.13 2.71
CA PHE A 199 -5.25 17.48 2.66
C PHE A 199 -5.72 17.88 1.26
N SER A 200 -6.80 18.65 1.21
CA SER A 200 -7.20 19.42 0.03
C SER A 200 -6.31 20.64 -0.18
N GLU A 201 -6.34 21.21 -1.38
CA GLU A 201 -5.56 22.41 -1.70
C GLU A 201 -5.96 23.63 -0.86
N GLU A 202 -7.24 23.75 -0.54
CA GLU A 202 -7.74 24.81 0.34
C GLU A 202 -7.24 24.64 1.78
N GLU A 203 -7.13 23.42 2.27
CA GLU A 203 -6.56 23.12 3.60
C GLU A 203 -5.06 23.35 3.61
N LYS A 204 -4.36 22.96 2.54
CA LYS A 204 -2.91 23.18 2.43
C LYS A 204 -2.57 24.67 2.50
N VAL A 205 -3.31 25.53 1.80
CA VAL A 205 -3.12 27.00 1.85
C VAL A 205 -3.35 27.57 3.26
N LYS A 206 -4.23 26.96 4.06
CA LYS A 206 -4.50 27.39 5.45
C LYS A 206 -3.47 26.89 6.45
N LEU A 207 -2.92 25.70 6.22
CA LEU A 207 -2.05 25.00 7.17
C LEU A 207 -0.56 25.25 6.92
N PHE A 208 -0.14 25.45 5.67
CA PHE A 208 1.27 25.60 5.30
C PHE A 208 1.64 27.06 5.05
N LEU A 209 2.84 27.44 5.52
CA LEU A 209 3.46 28.75 5.25
C LEU A 209 3.65 29.00 3.74
N LYS A 210 3.86 27.93 2.97
CA LYS A 210 3.99 27.95 1.51
C LYS A 210 3.30 26.72 0.93
N SER A 211 2.22 26.93 0.18
CA SER A 211 1.48 25.88 -0.52
C SER A 211 1.53 26.14 -2.02
N GLU A 212 2.54 25.63 -2.70
CA GLU A 212 2.69 25.75 -4.16
C GLU A 212 2.45 24.41 -4.85
N ASN A 213 1.43 24.32 -5.71
CA ASN A 213 1.16 23.13 -6.53
C ASN A 213 1.96 23.06 -7.83
N ARG A 214 2.90 23.99 -8.02
CA ARG A 214 3.68 24.05 -9.26
C ARG A 214 4.56 22.81 -9.44
N PRO A 215 5.33 22.34 -8.42
CA PRO A 215 6.19 21.16 -8.59
C PRO A 215 5.39 19.91 -8.96
N LEU A 216 4.26 19.67 -8.27
CA LEU A 216 3.40 18.53 -8.58
C LEU A 216 2.87 18.58 -10.02
N ARG A 217 2.40 19.75 -10.48
CA ARG A 217 1.94 19.90 -11.87
C ARG A 217 3.06 19.72 -12.89
N GLU A 218 4.28 20.14 -12.57
CA GLU A 218 5.44 19.89 -13.42
C GLU A 218 5.73 18.38 -13.52
N LEU A 219 5.73 17.65 -12.39
CA LEU A 219 5.92 16.19 -12.37
C LEU A 219 4.83 15.45 -13.16
N LEU A 220 3.56 15.80 -12.93
CA LEU A 220 2.44 15.21 -13.69
C LEU A 220 2.57 15.48 -15.20
N GLY A 221 3.09 16.65 -15.58
CA GLY A 221 3.35 17.00 -16.98
C GLY A 221 4.46 16.19 -17.65
N LEU A 222 5.37 15.58 -16.88
CA LEU A 222 6.43 14.70 -17.41
C LEU A 222 5.90 13.31 -17.78
N ILE A 223 4.84 12.85 -17.12
CA ILE A 223 4.24 11.54 -17.38
C ILE A 223 3.28 11.64 -18.57
N THR A 224 3.79 11.37 -19.76
CA THR A 224 3.01 11.45 -21.01
C THR A 224 2.83 10.08 -21.69
N GLY A 225 1.81 9.97 -22.54
CA GLY A 225 1.53 8.76 -23.32
C GLY A 225 0.87 7.61 -22.55
N GLY A 226 0.22 6.72 -23.31
CA GLY A 226 -0.58 5.61 -22.76
C GLY A 226 -1.96 6.05 -22.25
N SER A 227 -2.71 5.08 -21.76
CA SER A 227 -3.99 5.26 -21.08
C SER A 227 -3.81 6.01 -19.74
N GLU A 228 -4.91 6.56 -19.22
CA GLU A 228 -4.93 7.23 -17.89
C GLU A 228 -4.43 6.31 -16.78
N LEU A 229 -4.83 5.03 -16.78
CA LEU A 229 -4.35 4.06 -15.79
C LEU A 229 -2.83 3.82 -15.90
N GLU A 230 -2.29 3.73 -17.11
CA GLU A 230 -0.84 3.56 -17.30
C GLU A 230 -0.07 4.78 -16.82
N ARG A 231 -0.59 6.00 -16.99
CA ARG A 231 0.05 7.20 -16.45
C ARG A 231 0.05 7.19 -14.93
N HIS A 232 -1.08 6.86 -14.30
CA HIS A 232 -1.18 6.81 -12.85
C HIS A 232 -0.25 5.74 -12.24
N LEU A 233 -0.24 4.53 -12.80
CA LEU A 233 0.70 3.48 -12.38
C LEU A 233 2.16 3.91 -12.54
N ARG A 234 2.50 4.64 -13.61
CA ARG A 234 3.86 5.13 -13.84
C ARG A 234 4.24 6.23 -12.86
N PHE A 235 3.31 7.14 -12.58
CA PHE A 235 3.49 8.17 -11.57
C PHE A 235 3.74 7.55 -10.20
N ASP A 236 2.92 6.57 -9.80
CA ASP A 236 3.08 5.91 -8.52
C ASP A 236 4.40 5.14 -8.44
N LEU A 237 4.77 4.42 -9.50
CA LEU A 237 6.03 3.68 -9.54
C LEU A 237 7.27 4.60 -9.51
N GLN A 238 7.20 5.79 -10.11
CA GLN A 238 8.34 6.71 -10.22
C GLN A 238 8.47 7.72 -9.08
N TYR A 239 7.36 8.06 -8.42
CA TYR A 239 7.34 9.09 -7.39
C TYR A 239 6.75 8.57 -6.08
N TYR A 240 5.53 8.02 -6.09
CA TYR A 240 4.88 7.61 -4.84
C TYR A 240 5.62 6.48 -4.11
N LEU A 241 6.00 5.44 -4.84
CA LEU A 241 6.73 4.30 -4.31
C LEU A 241 8.10 4.71 -3.73
N PRO A 242 9.01 5.36 -4.49
CA PRO A 242 10.33 5.71 -3.95
C PRO A 242 10.27 6.82 -2.89
N ASP A 243 9.43 7.85 -3.06
CA ASP A 243 9.46 9.04 -2.21
C ASP A 243 8.60 8.91 -0.93
N ASP A 244 7.60 8.02 -0.92
CA ASP A 244 6.74 7.77 0.26
C ASP A 244 6.93 6.36 0.82
N ILE A 245 6.54 5.33 0.05
CA ILE A 245 6.43 3.96 0.56
C ILE A 245 7.79 3.36 0.94
N LEU A 246 8.75 3.36 0.01
CA LEU A 246 10.08 2.79 0.23
C LEU A 246 10.90 3.65 1.19
N CYS A 247 10.81 4.98 1.06
CA CYS A 247 11.47 5.91 1.96
C CYS A 247 11.06 5.67 3.42
N LYS A 248 9.75 5.53 3.68
CA LYS A 248 9.22 5.13 4.99
C LYS A 248 9.78 3.78 5.43
N VAL A 249 9.65 2.75 4.60
CA VAL A 249 10.04 1.39 4.99
C VAL A 249 11.52 1.32 5.35
N ASP A 250 12.37 1.92 4.50
CA ASP A 250 13.82 1.97 4.71
C ASP A 250 14.19 2.74 5.99
N ARG A 251 13.71 3.98 6.15
CA ARG A 251 14.04 4.80 7.32
C ARG A 251 13.57 4.15 8.63
N MET A 252 12.35 3.60 8.65
CA MET A 252 11.79 2.97 9.85
C MET A 252 12.48 1.65 10.18
N SER A 253 12.83 0.84 9.17
CA SER A 253 13.52 -0.42 9.42
C SER A 253 14.98 -0.21 9.81
N MET A 254 15.66 0.74 9.18
CA MET A 254 17.06 1.07 9.45
C MET A 254 17.25 1.79 10.79
N ALA A 255 16.25 2.50 11.29
CA ALA A 255 16.23 2.98 12.68
C ALA A 255 16.40 1.84 13.71
N HIS A 256 16.03 0.62 13.32
CA HIS A 256 16.19 -0.60 14.10
C HIS A 256 17.24 -1.56 13.49
N ALA A 257 18.10 -1.11 12.59
CA ALA A 257 19.13 -1.94 11.94
C ALA A 257 18.57 -3.24 11.33
N LEU A 258 17.41 -3.15 10.67
CA LEU A 258 16.76 -4.23 9.96
C LEU A 258 16.73 -3.92 8.45
N GLU A 259 17.35 -4.77 7.65
CA GLU A 259 17.29 -4.70 6.19
C GLU A 259 15.92 -5.21 5.71
N VAL A 260 15.21 -4.45 4.87
CA VAL A 260 13.95 -4.90 4.27
C VAL A 260 14.12 -5.04 2.77
N ARG A 261 13.78 -6.23 2.27
CA ARG A 261 13.87 -6.59 0.86
C ARG A 261 12.46 -6.69 0.27
N PRO A 262 12.14 -5.99 -0.84
CA PRO A 262 10.85 -6.10 -1.52
C PRO A 262 10.95 -6.94 -2.82
N PRO A 263 10.74 -8.27 -2.80
CA PRO A 263 10.94 -9.12 -3.99
C PRO A 263 10.10 -8.75 -5.21
N PHE A 264 8.94 -8.11 -5.01
CA PHE A 264 8.12 -7.62 -6.13
C PHE A 264 8.84 -6.58 -7.00
N LEU A 265 9.83 -5.87 -6.44
CA LEU A 265 10.60 -4.85 -7.14
C LEU A 265 11.85 -5.40 -7.86
N ASP A 266 11.99 -6.73 -7.96
CA ASP A 266 12.96 -7.32 -8.88
C ASP A 266 12.72 -6.78 -10.29
N HIS A 267 13.80 -6.31 -10.94
CA HIS A 267 13.73 -5.66 -12.24
C HIS A 267 12.99 -6.51 -13.30
N ARG A 268 13.11 -7.85 -13.26
CA ARG A 268 12.42 -8.75 -14.20
C ARG A 268 10.90 -8.75 -13.97
N ILE A 269 10.47 -8.63 -12.71
CA ILE A 269 9.05 -8.49 -12.35
C ILE A 269 8.54 -7.11 -12.77
N CYS A 270 9.31 -6.06 -12.52
CA CYS A 270 8.99 -4.69 -12.94
C CYS A 270 8.82 -4.60 -14.47
N GLU A 271 9.80 -5.08 -15.23
CA GLU A 271 9.77 -5.12 -16.71
C GLU A 271 8.57 -5.92 -17.22
N PHE A 272 8.34 -7.11 -16.64
CA PHE A 272 7.17 -7.92 -16.97
C PHE A 272 5.87 -7.15 -16.70
N ALA A 273 5.72 -6.57 -15.51
CA ALA A 273 4.53 -5.83 -15.11
C ALA A 273 4.29 -4.59 -15.99
N LEU A 274 5.35 -3.90 -16.43
CA LEU A 274 5.27 -2.75 -17.34
C LEU A 274 4.86 -3.17 -18.76
N SER A 275 5.18 -4.39 -19.19
CA SER A 275 4.75 -4.93 -20.49
C SER A 275 3.29 -5.39 -20.54
N LEU A 276 2.63 -5.52 -19.38
CA LEU A 276 1.27 -6.07 -19.31
C LEU A 276 0.22 -5.07 -19.80
N PRO A 277 -0.79 -5.55 -20.58
CA PRO A 277 -2.01 -4.81 -20.81
C PRO A 277 -2.68 -4.37 -19.50
N PRO A 278 -3.20 -3.14 -19.39
CA PRO A 278 -3.81 -2.62 -18.16
C PRO A 278 -4.97 -3.48 -17.62
N GLU A 279 -5.69 -4.19 -18.49
CA GLU A 279 -6.83 -5.06 -18.14
C GLU A 279 -6.42 -6.33 -17.37
N LEU A 280 -5.13 -6.67 -17.39
CA LEU A 280 -4.57 -7.74 -16.55
C LEU A 280 -4.20 -7.22 -15.15
N LYS A 281 -4.00 -5.91 -14.99
CA LYS A 281 -3.80 -5.27 -13.68
C LYS A 281 -5.15 -5.02 -13.01
N ILE A 282 -6.06 -4.37 -13.72
CA ILE A 282 -7.40 -4.01 -13.22
C ILE A 282 -8.49 -4.45 -14.20
N ARG A 283 -9.38 -5.34 -13.75
CA ARG A 283 -10.50 -5.86 -14.55
C ARG A 283 -11.84 -5.61 -13.87
N GLY A 284 -12.62 -4.69 -14.43
CA GLY A 284 -13.87 -4.24 -13.81
C GLY A 284 -13.58 -3.56 -12.47
N SER A 285 -14.15 -4.09 -11.39
CA SER A 285 -13.89 -3.64 -10.01
C SER A 285 -12.78 -4.42 -9.31
N LYS A 286 -12.14 -5.39 -9.99
CA LYS A 286 -11.08 -6.23 -9.41
C LYS A 286 -9.71 -5.61 -9.66
N SER A 287 -9.06 -5.16 -8.58
CA SER A 287 -7.65 -4.77 -8.54
C SER A 287 -6.73 -5.99 -8.46
N LYS A 288 -5.45 -5.84 -8.84
CA LYS A 288 -4.45 -6.91 -8.81
C LYS A 288 -4.94 -8.19 -9.51
N PHE A 289 -5.65 -8.06 -10.63
CA PHE A 289 -6.38 -9.17 -11.26
C PHE A 289 -5.45 -10.34 -11.59
N ILE A 290 -4.34 -10.09 -12.29
CA ILE A 290 -3.37 -11.13 -12.65
C ILE A 290 -2.76 -11.82 -11.41
N LEU A 291 -2.48 -11.08 -10.34
CA LEU A 291 -1.93 -11.63 -9.10
C LEU A 291 -2.97 -12.51 -8.38
N ARG A 292 -4.23 -12.08 -8.34
CA ARG A 292 -5.33 -12.88 -7.79
C ARG A 292 -5.56 -14.17 -8.57
N GLU A 293 -5.52 -14.11 -9.89
CA GLU A 293 -5.65 -15.32 -10.72
C GLU A 293 -4.45 -16.26 -10.54
N LEU A 294 -3.23 -15.73 -10.42
CA LEU A 294 -2.04 -16.54 -10.12
C LEU A 294 -2.16 -17.26 -8.77
N MET A 295 -2.65 -16.56 -7.74
CA MET A 295 -2.67 -17.08 -6.37
C MET A 295 -3.94 -17.86 -6.00
N LYS A 296 -4.91 -17.97 -6.92
CA LYS A 296 -6.25 -18.53 -6.69
C LYS A 296 -6.25 -19.92 -6.04
N ASP A 297 -5.33 -20.78 -6.44
CA ASP A 297 -5.20 -22.15 -5.95
C ASP A 297 -3.98 -22.35 -5.04
N LYS A 298 -3.25 -21.27 -4.76
CA LYS A 298 -2.01 -21.26 -3.96
C LYS A 298 -2.25 -20.72 -2.55
N LEU A 299 -3.14 -19.73 -2.42
CA LEU A 299 -3.53 -19.10 -1.16
C LEU A 299 -4.94 -19.51 -0.72
N PRO A 300 -5.27 -19.34 0.58
CA PRO A 300 -6.63 -19.55 1.04
C PRO A 300 -7.62 -18.64 0.27
N PRO A 301 -8.83 -19.13 -0.09
CA PRO A 301 -9.80 -18.34 -0.83
C PRO A 301 -10.20 -17.03 -0.15
N ALA A 302 -10.16 -16.97 1.19
CA ALA A 302 -10.43 -15.76 1.95
C ALA A 302 -9.44 -14.64 1.61
N ILE A 303 -8.15 -14.96 1.49
CA ILE A 303 -7.08 -14.02 1.15
C ILE A 303 -7.21 -13.55 -0.31
N VAL A 304 -7.44 -14.48 -1.24
CA VAL A 304 -7.54 -14.17 -2.68
C VAL A 304 -8.75 -13.28 -2.98
N ARG A 305 -9.86 -13.43 -2.26
CA ARG A 305 -11.09 -12.65 -2.47
C ARG A 305 -11.13 -11.35 -1.68
N ARG A 306 -10.19 -11.15 -0.74
CA ARG A 306 -10.14 -9.99 0.13
C ARG A 306 -9.91 -8.70 -0.66
N SER A 307 -10.76 -7.71 -0.43
CA SER A 307 -10.52 -6.33 -0.88
C SER A 307 -9.42 -5.70 -0.04
N LYS A 308 -8.59 -4.85 -0.63
CA LYS A 308 -7.56 -4.11 0.11
C LYS A 308 -8.24 -3.18 1.11
N VAL A 309 -7.86 -3.27 2.39
CA VAL A 309 -8.27 -2.37 3.48
C VAL A 309 -7.07 -1.48 3.82
N GLY A 310 -6.61 -0.73 2.81
CA GLY A 310 -5.57 0.29 2.96
C GLY A 310 -6.22 1.57 3.42
#